data_AF-A0A8H6VD09-F1
#
_entry.id   AF-A0A8H6VD09-F1
#
_cell.length_a   1.000
_cell.length_b   1.000
_cell.length_c   1.000
_cell.angle_alpha   90.00
_cell.angle_beta   90.00
_cell.angle_gamma   90.00
#
_symmetry.space_group_name_H-M   'P 1'
#
loop_
_entity.id
_entity.type
_entity.pdbx_description
1 polymer ?
#
loop_
_entity_poly.entity_id
_entity_poly.type
_entity_poly.pdbx_seq_one_letter_code
_entity_poly.pdbx_strand_id
1 'polypeptide(L)'
;MFSTWANVCRAAGKPKGKDQLVAFAGELMTPTQAAWLKAHPELLKQFEGRLITETHFQHLLNQKRQAEQLEAARLEEELARQNKAEALEAARLARQLKEKEQAEELEAARLARELAHRQHLEAEKVKRAKHARLRWKFTVAKVICRIHTIKKFRFFDLPFAIRQKILRRVFPKTTAAVFLPGKYGRPRSYIPIHDLFWTCRQLRAEALLVFIEQTNFAIHSFPGNEQLVNWLKAISFKPVKGEVGKDIFTGLDALRSLEFPYFSRFPHARFDDTTPNSDVQLMSQAPQLQEVRLNWVWSELTYRPNPYDEIPKDLSTLRRQFRLDGILGLRRLKKVVLRGPVFVEETIGLKALAKWMEKGFKARGQVVEVELIKTF
;
A
#
# COMPACT_ATOMS: atom_id res chain seq x y z
N MET A 1 7.97 30.59 -25.49
CA MET A 1 9.19 31.44 -25.48
C MET A 1 9.03 32.43 -24.34
N PHE A 2 9.74 32.21 -23.23
CA PHE A 2 9.56 32.98 -22.00
C PHE A 2 10.18 34.37 -22.15
N SER A 3 9.35 35.41 -22.06
CA SER A 3 9.78 36.79 -21.94
C SER A 3 10.42 37.01 -20.56
N THR A 4 11.72 37.26 -20.55
CA THR A 4 12.46 37.58 -19.32
C THR A 4 12.04 38.95 -18.78
N TRP A 5 12.08 39.12 -17.45
CA TRP A 5 11.76 40.37 -16.74
C TRP A 5 12.54 41.59 -17.29
N ALA A 6 13.73 41.36 -17.86
CA ALA A 6 14.55 42.36 -18.54
C ALA A 6 13.92 42.94 -19.82
N ASN A 7 12.96 42.24 -20.46
CA ASN A 7 12.21 42.74 -21.62
C ASN A 7 11.02 43.62 -21.20
N VAL A 8 10.46 43.40 -20.02
CA VAL A 8 9.40 44.24 -19.44
C VAL A 8 9.98 45.61 -19.04
N CYS A 9 11.16 45.64 -18.42
CA CYS A 9 11.84 46.90 -18.09
C CYS A 9 12.30 47.69 -19.34
N ARG A 10 12.60 47.02 -20.46
CA ARG A 10 12.94 47.69 -21.74
C ARG A 10 11.72 48.27 -22.47
N ALA A 11 10.52 47.75 -22.21
CA ALA A 11 9.28 48.33 -22.73
C ALA A 11 8.84 49.59 -21.94
N ALA A 12 9.16 49.65 -20.64
CA ALA A 12 8.86 50.81 -19.78
C ALA A 12 9.71 52.06 -20.09
N GLY A 13 10.83 51.92 -20.81
CA GLY A 13 11.76 53.01 -21.14
C GLY A 13 11.54 53.71 -22.48
N LYS A 14 10.50 53.36 -23.26
CA LYS A 14 10.21 54.05 -24.53
C LYS A 14 9.18 55.16 -24.32
N PRO A 15 9.38 56.37 -24.90
CA PRO A 15 8.48 57.53 -24.74
C PRO A 15 7.11 57.37 -25.43
N LYS A 16 6.74 56.17 -25.88
CA LYS A 16 5.42 55.87 -26.48
C LYS A 16 4.35 55.48 -25.46
N GLY A 17 4.69 55.38 -24.17
CA GLY A 17 3.72 55.12 -23.10
C GLY A 17 2.92 56.36 -22.64
N LYS A 18 3.34 57.58 -23.00
CA LYS A 18 2.64 58.81 -22.61
C LYS A 18 1.29 59.01 -23.31
N ASP A 19 1.10 58.42 -24.48
CA ASP A 19 -0.13 58.59 -25.26
C ASP A 19 -1.22 57.57 -24.86
N GLN A 20 -0.86 56.40 -24.32
CA GLN A 20 -1.82 55.45 -23.75
C GLN A 20 -2.30 55.83 -22.34
N LEU A 21 -1.56 56.67 -21.63
CA LEU A 21 -1.87 57.15 -20.27
C LEU A 21 -3.12 58.05 -20.19
N VAL A 22 -3.66 58.48 -21.32
CA VAL A 22 -4.71 59.54 -21.40
C VAL A 22 -6.03 59.01 -21.92
N ALA A 23 -6.03 57.79 -22.48
CA ALA A 23 -7.18 57.26 -23.20
C ALA A 23 -8.38 56.90 -22.30
N PHE A 24 -8.22 56.86 -20.97
CA PHE A 24 -9.34 56.60 -20.05
C PHE A 24 -9.60 57.70 -19.02
N ALA A 25 -8.66 58.63 -18.80
CA ALA A 25 -8.95 59.83 -18.02
C ALA A 25 -9.81 60.83 -18.83
N GLY A 26 -9.80 60.75 -20.16
CA GLY A 26 -10.54 61.62 -21.07
C GLY A 26 -12.05 61.36 -21.15
N GLU A 27 -12.57 60.26 -20.62
CA GLU A 27 -14.02 59.97 -20.69
C GLU A 27 -14.84 60.69 -19.59
N LEU A 28 -14.18 61.22 -18.55
CA LEU A 28 -14.85 61.93 -17.43
C LEU A 28 -14.16 63.24 -17.00
N MET A 29 -13.06 63.64 -17.65
CA MET A 29 -12.32 64.86 -17.28
C MET A 29 -12.23 65.86 -18.43
N THR A 30 -12.30 67.14 -18.10
CA THR A 30 -12.06 68.21 -19.07
C THR A 30 -10.62 68.16 -19.59
N PRO A 31 -10.35 68.59 -20.84
CA PRO A 31 -9.00 68.62 -21.40
C PRO A 31 -7.96 69.33 -20.52
N THR A 32 -8.39 70.36 -19.78
CA THR A 32 -7.58 71.13 -18.83
C THR A 32 -7.12 70.27 -17.63
N GLN A 33 -8.00 69.44 -17.09
CA GLN A 33 -7.68 68.54 -15.98
C GLN A 33 -6.72 67.43 -16.40
N ALA A 34 -6.89 66.88 -17.61
CA ALA A 34 -5.99 65.88 -18.17
C ALA A 34 -4.58 66.45 -18.42
N ALA A 35 -4.48 67.68 -18.92
CA ALA A 35 -3.20 68.37 -19.09
C ALA A 35 -2.51 68.65 -17.75
N TRP A 36 -3.27 69.03 -16.72
CA TRP A 36 -2.73 69.28 -15.39
C TRP A 36 -2.21 68.01 -14.71
N LEU A 37 -2.94 66.88 -14.80
CA LEU A 37 -2.49 65.59 -14.25
C LEU A 37 -1.24 65.04 -14.97
N LYS A 38 -1.07 65.32 -16.27
CA LYS A 38 0.18 64.99 -16.99
C LYS A 38 1.38 65.76 -16.46
N ALA A 39 1.17 66.98 -15.97
CA ALA A 39 2.23 67.82 -15.40
C ALA A 39 2.56 67.45 -13.93
N HIS A 40 1.69 66.70 -13.26
CA HIS A 40 1.81 66.32 -11.84
C HIS A 40 1.66 64.80 -11.64
N PRO A 41 2.56 63.97 -12.22
CA PRO A 41 2.49 62.52 -12.15
C PRO A 41 2.58 61.94 -10.72
N GLU A 42 3.12 62.70 -9.77
CA GLU A 42 3.20 62.36 -8.35
C GLU A 42 1.84 62.19 -7.67
N LEU A 43 0.77 62.73 -8.27
CA LEU A 43 -0.60 62.62 -7.76
C LEU A 43 -1.33 61.35 -8.25
N LEU A 44 -0.70 60.55 -9.11
CA LEU A 44 -1.25 59.30 -9.63
C LEU A 44 -0.73 58.09 -8.82
N LYS A 45 -1.61 57.12 -8.58
CA LYS A 45 -1.28 55.84 -7.94
C LYS A 45 -1.22 54.73 -8.97
N GLN A 46 -0.28 53.82 -8.79
CA GLN A 46 -0.20 52.62 -9.61
C GLN A 46 -1.12 51.52 -9.05
N PHE A 47 -1.99 50.96 -9.88
CA PHE A 47 -2.86 49.82 -9.55
C PHE A 47 -2.97 48.90 -10.76
N GLU A 48 -2.66 47.61 -10.57
CA GLU A 48 -2.73 46.57 -11.61
C GLU A 48 -2.03 46.97 -12.93
N GLY A 49 -0.89 47.66 -12.81
CA GLY A 49 -0.07 48.11 -13.95
C GLY A 49 -0.54 49.42 -14.61
N ARG A 50 -1.55 50.11 -14.07
CA ARG A 50 -2.10 51.37 -14.59
C ARG A 50 -1.91 52.52 -13.59
N LEU A 51 -1.73 53.75 -14.07
CA LEU A 51 -1.73 54.96 -13.23
C LEU A 51 -3.12 55.56 -13.20
N ILE A 52 -3.67 55.75 -12.00
CA ILE A 52 -5.04 56.24 -11.76
C ILE A 52 -5.03 57.31 -10.67
N THR A 53 -6.08 58.13 -10.59
CA THR A 53 -6.21 59.11 -9.50
C THR A 53 -6.46 58.42 -8.16
N GLU A 54 -6.09 59.06 -7.05
CA GLU A 54 -6.33 58.54 -5.69
C GLU A 54 -7.80 58.20 -5.45
N THR A 55 -8.74 59.03 -5.91
CA THR A 55 -10.18 58.78 -5.75
C THR A 55 -10.65 57.53 -6.48
N HIS A 56 -10.15 57.30 -7.70
CA HIS A 56 -10.46 56.11 -8.47
C HIS A 56 -9.77 54.87 -7.89
N PHE A 57 -8.54 55.02 -7.38
CA PHE A 57 -7.82 53.98 -6.66
C PHE A 57 -8.61 53.47 -5.46
N GLN A 58 -9.10 54.38 -4.60
CA GLN A 58 -9.91 53.99 -3.44
C GLN A 58 -11.22 53.30 -3.84
N HIS A 59 -11.87 53.76 -4.92
CA HIS A 59 -13.08 53.12 -5.44
C HIS A 59 -12.82 51.68 -5.91
N LEU A 60 -11.80 51.47 -6.74
CA LEU A 60 -11.43 50.14 -7.25
C LEU A 60 -10.95 49.21 -6.13
N LEU A 61 -10.19 49.74 -5.16
CA LEU A 61 -9.75 48.97 -4.00
C LEU A 61 -10.93 48.48 -3.16
N ASN A 62 -11.94 49.33 -2.95
CA ASN A 62 -13.15 48.96 -2.23
C ASN A 62 -13.98 47.92 -2.99
N GLN A 63 -14.12 48.07 -4.32
CA GLN A 63 -14.78 47.06 -5.15
C GLN A 63 -14.07 45.71 -5.10
N LYS A 64 -12.73 45.70 -5.16
CA LYS A 64 -11.93 44.47 -5.06
C LYS A 64 -12.12 43.80 -3.71
N ARG A 65 -12.07 44.55 -2.60
CA ARG A 65 -12.35 44.02 -1.25
C ARG A 65 -13.76 43.42 -1.14
N GLN A 66 -14.76 44.06 -1.72
CA GLN A 66 -16.13 43.54 -1.73
C GLN A 66 -16.23 42.24 -2.54
N ALA A 67 -15.57 42.15 -3.69
CA ALA A 67 -15.52 40.94 -4.51
C ALA A 67 -14.83 39.78 -3.77
N GLU A 68 -13.68 40.04 -3.14
CA GLU A 68 -12.94 39.07 -2.33
C GLU A 68 -13.77 38.57 -1.13
N GLN A 69 -14.51 39.46 -0.45
CA GLN A 69 -15.41 39.09 0.64
C GLN A 69 -16.57 38.21 0.18
N LEU A 70 -17.17 38.53 -0.98
CA LEU A 70 -18.26 37.71 -1.55
C LEU A 70 -17.75 36.34 -1.99
N GLU A 71 -16.54 36.25 -2.56
CA GLU A 71 -15.92 34.99 -2.94
C GLU A 71 -15.59 34.13 -1.72
N ALA A 72 -15.02 34.72 -0.66
CA ALA A 72 -14.75 34.03 0.59
C ALA A 72 -16.04 33.47 1.23
N ALA A 73 -17.12 34.27 1.27
CA ALA A 73 -18.40 33.82 1.79
C ALA A 73 -19.00 32.65 0.99
N ARG A 74 -18.84 32.65 -0.34
CA ARG A 74 -19.28 31.52 -1.19
C ARG A 74 -18.49 30.25 -0.89
N LEU A 75 -17.16 30.36 -0.76
CA LEU A 75 -16.30 29.23 -0.44
C LEU A 75 -16.60 28.64 0.95
N GLU A 76 -16.87 29.49 1.94
CA GLU A 76 -17.29 29.04 3.28
C GLU A 76 -18.63 28.29 3.23
N GLU A 77 -19.60 28.77 2.45
CA GLU A 77 -20.89 28.09 2.28
C GLU A 77 -20.74 26.73 1.58
N GLU A 78 -19.91 26.64 0.54
CA GLU A 78 -19.61 25.38 -0.15
C GLU A 78 -18.91 24.37 0.78
N LEU A 79 -17.93 24.82 1.56
CA LEU A 79 -17.24 23.99 2.55
C LEU A 79 -18.23 23.47 3.62
N ALA A 80 -19.13 24.32 4.09
CA ALA A 80 -20.16 23.93 5.05
C ALA A 80 -21.12 22.87 4.46
N ARG A 81 -21.48 22.98 3.18
CA ARG A 81 -22.31 21.98 2.47
C ARG A 81 -21.57 20.65 2.30
N GLN A 82 -20.29 20.67 1.95
CA GLN A 82 -19.46 19.46 1.83
C GLN A 82 -19.33 18.74 3.17
N ASN A 83 -18.96 19.46 4.24
CA ASN A 83 -18.85 18.90 5.59
C ASN A 83 -20.16 18.26 6.06
N LYS A 84 -21.30 18.88 5.74
CA LYS A 84 -22.63 18.32 6.07
C LYS A 84 -22.93 17.04 5.29
N ALA A 85 -22.54 16.96 4.01
CA ALA A 85 -22.71 15.77 3.19
C ALA A 85 -21.84 14.60 3.70
N GLU A 86 -20.56 14.87 3.98
CA GLU A 86 -19.64 13.87 4.55
C GLU A 86 -20.11 13.34 5.90
N ALA A 87 -20.60 14.22 6.78
CA ALA A 87 -21.17 13.81 8.07
C ALA A 87 -22.39 12.88 7.91
N LEU A 88 -23.22 13.12 6.89
CA LEU A 88 -24.40 12.30 6.60
C LEU A 88 -24.00 10.93 6.03
N GLU A 89 -22.99 10.87 5.16
CA GLU A 89 -22.43 9.62 4.66
C GLU A 89 -21.76 8.80 5.77
N ALA A 90 -20.97 9.44 6.63
CA ALA A 90 -20.35 8.79 7.78
C ALA A 90 -21.42 8.20 8.74
N ALA A 91 -22.50 8.94 9.00
CA ALA A 91 -23.62 8.45 9.80
C ALA A 91 -24.33 7.25 9.15
N ARG A 92 -24.47 7.24 7.82
CA ARG A 92 -25.04 6.11 7.08
C ARG A 92 -24.17 4.86 7.18
N LEU A 93 -22.86 5.00 7.00
CA LEU A 93 -21.90 3.90 7.11
C LEU A 93 -21.87 3.33 8.54
N ALA A 94 -21.90 4.18 9.56
CA ALA A 94 -21.93 3.74 10.95
C ALA A 94 -23.19 2.88 11.26
N ARG A 95 -24.35 3.25 10.70
CA ARG A 95 -25.58 2.43 10.83
C ARG A 95 -25.44 1.08 10.15
N GLN A 96 -24.90 1.03 8.94
CA GLN A 96 -24.67 -0.22 8.21
C GLN A 96 -23.70 -1.16 8.92
N LEU A 97 -22.65 -0.63 9.55
CA LEU A 97 -21.72 -1.43 10.34
C LEU A 97 -22.43 -2.04 11.56
N LYS A 98 -23.21 -1.24 12.29
CA LYS A 98 -23.98 -1.73 13.44
C LYS A 98 -25.00 -2.81 13.05
N GLU A 99 -25.66 -2.67 11.90
CA GLU A 99 -26.58 -3.68 11.37
C GLU A 99 -25.84 -4.98 11.00
N LYS A 100 -24.64 -4.89 10.41
CA LYS A 100 -23.81 -6.06 10.10
C LYS A 100 -23.33 -6.78 11.35
N GLU A 101 -22.85 -6.03 12.35
CA GLU A 101 -22.44 -6.59 13.64
C GLU A 101 -23.60 -7.36 14.30
N GLN A 102 -24.81 -6.78 14.31
CA GLN A 102 -26.00 -7.47 14.82
C GLN A 102 -26.36 -8.73 14.02
N ALA A 103 -26.20 -8.70 12.69
CA ALA A 103 -26.45 -9.87 11.85
C ALA A 103 -25.43 -10.99 12.11
N GLU A 104 -24.15 -10.66 12.26
CA GLU A 104 -23.08 -11.60 12.59
C GLU A 104 -23.28 -12.22 13.98
N GLU A 105 -23.69 -11.42 14.97
CA GLU A 105 -24.05 -11.93 16.31
C GLU A 105 -25.22 -12.92 16.28
N LEU A 106 -26.26 -12.62 15.48
CA LEU A 106 -27.41 -13.52 15.30
C LEU A 106 -27.00 -14.83 14.60
N GLU A 107 -26.13 -14.77 13.60
CA GLU A 107 -25.63 -15.95 12.91
C GLU A 107 -24.75 -16.80 13.84
N ALA A 108 -23.86 -16.18 14.61
CA ALA A 108 -23.03 -16.85 15.60
C ALA A 108 -23.89 -17.56 16.67
N ALA A 109 -24.95 -16.89 17.16
CA ALA A 109 -25.90 -17.48 18.09
C ALA A 109 -26.64 -18.68 17.48
N ARG A 110 -27.01 -18.62 16.20
CA ARG A 110 -27.63 -19.75 15.48
C ARG A 110 -26.68 -20.94 15.38
N LEU A 111 -25.43 -20.72 14.96
CA LEU A 111 -24.42 -21.77 14.85
C LEU A 111 -24.11 -22.41 16.20
N ALA A 112 -24.05 -21.63 17.28
CA ALA A 112 -23.86 -22.14 18.63
C ALA A 112 -25.00 -23.08 19.07
N ARG A 113 -26.26 -22.73 18.75
CA ARG A 113 -27.42 -23.61 19.02
C ARG A 113 -27.37 -24.91 18.21
N GLU A 114 -26.99 -24.84 16.94
CA GLU A 114 -26.84 -26.03 16.09
C GLU A 114 -25.74 -26.97 16.60
N LEU A 115 -24.60 -26.41 17.05
CA LEU A 115 -23.52 -27.19 17.67
C LEU A 115 -23.95 -27.85 18.97
N ALA A 116 -24.63 -27.12 19.85
CA ALA A 116 -25.16 -27.67 21.10
C ALA A 116 -26.16 -28.82 20.83
N HIS A 117 -27.03 -28.66 19.84
CA HIS A 117 -27.95 -29.72 19.44
C HIS A 117 -27.23 -30.96 18.89
N ARG A 118 -26.18 -30.78 18.07
CA ARG A 118 -25.34 -31.90 17.59
C ARG A 118 -24.66 -32.64 18.74
N GLN A 119 -24.09 -31.90 19.70
CA GLN A 119 -23.47 -32.49 20.89
C GLN A 119 -24.49 -33.28 21.74
N HIS A 120 -25.71 -32.77 21.90
CA HIS A 120 -26.79 -33.48 22.58
C HIS A 120 -27.15 -34.80 21.85
N LEU A 121 -27.30 -34.78 20.53
CA LEU A 121 -27.57 -35.97 19.74
C LEU A 121 -26.44 -37.00 19.81
N GLU A 122 -25.18 -36.55 19.80
CA GLU A 122 -24.03 -37.45 20.00
C GLU A 122 -24.02 -38.06 21.40
N ALA A 123 -24.30 -37.26 22.43
CA ALA A 123 -24.42 -37.76 23.80
C ALA A 123 -25.55 -38.80 23.92
N GLU A 124 -26.70 -38.58 23.28
CA GLU A 124 -27.77 -39.58 23.18
C GLU A 124 -27.32 -40.85 22.47
N LYS A 125 -26.62 -40.74 21.34
CA LYS A 125 -26.08 -41.90 20.62
C LYS A 125 -25.12 -42.70 21.49
N VAL A 126 -24.26 -42.04 22.26
CA VAL A 126 -23.34 -42.70 23.20
C VAL A 126 -24.10 -43.39 24.32
N LYS A 127 -25.14 -42.75 24.90
CA LYS A 127 -26.01 -43.38 25.91
C LYS A 127 -26.71 -44.63 25.35
N ARG A 128 -27.29 -44.54 24.15
CA ARG A 128 -27.95 -45.68 23.47
C ARG A 128 -26.95 -46.80 23.16
N ALA A 129 -25.75 -46.45 22.68
CA ALA A 129 -24.68 -47.42 22.43
C ALA A 129 -24.21 -48.11 23.72
N LYS A 130 -24.14 -47.39 24.85
CA LYS A 130 -23.79 -47.96 26.17
C LYS A 130 -24.86 -48.91 26.69
N HIS A 131 -26.15 -48.57 26.51
CA HIS A 131 -27.28 -49.46 26.83
C HIS A 131 -27.32 -50.70 25.92
N ALA A 132 -27.04 -50.56 24.63
CA ALA A 132 -26.89 -51.68 23.70
C ALA A 132 -25.71 -52.58 24.08
N ARG A 133 -24.57 -52.01 24.53
CA ARG A 133 -23.40 -52.74 25.04
C ARG A 133 -23.70 -53.55 26.31
N LEU A 134 -24.56 -53.04 27.19
CA LEU A 134 -25.00 -53.76 28.40
C LEU A 134 -25.92 -54.94 28.06
N ARG A 135 -26.79 -54.80 27.05
CA ARG A 135 -27.58 -55.93 26.52
C ARG A 135 -26.72 -56.99 25.81
N TRP A 136 -25.65 -56.58 25.12
CA TRP A 136 -24.77 -57.49 24.39
C TRP A 136 -23.76 -58.24 25.27
N LYS A 137 -23.40 -57.68 26.44
CA LYS A 137 -22.51 -58.34 27.42
C LYS A 137 -23.09 -59.64 28.01
N PHE A 138 -24.40 -59.84 27.97
CA PHE A 138 -25.02 -61.10 28.41
C PHE A 138 -24.99 -62.22 27.34
N THR A 139 -24.72 -61.89 26.06
CA THR A 139 -24.82 -62.87 24.95
C THR A 139 -23.48 -63.21 24.31
N VAL A 140 -22.42 -62.41 24.52
CA VAL A 140 -21.13 -62.53 23.79
C VAL A 140 -19.95 -62.95 24.68
N ALA A 141 -20.19 -63.46 25.89
CA ALA A 141 -19.12 -64.03 26.72
C ALA A 141 -18.54 -65.36 26.15
N LYS A 142 -19.08 -65.89 25.05
CA LYS A 142 -18.71 -67.22 24.51
C LYS A 142 -18.14 -67.23 23.09
N VAL A 143 -18.08 -66.10 22.37
CA VAL A 143 -17.67 -66.12 20.96
C VAL A 143 -16.77 -64.92 20.66
N ILE A 144 -15.64 -65.21 20.01
CA ILE A 144 -14.74 -64.28 19.31
C ILE A 144 -13.60 -63.68 20.16
N CYS A 145 -12.67 -64.59 20.45
CA CYS A 145 -11.25 -64.40 20.20
C CYS A 145 -10.97 -63.66 18.86
N ARG A 146 -9.97 -62.77 18.85
CA ARG A 146 -9.28 -62.19 17.67
C ARG A 146 -10.10 -61.25 16.76
N ILE A 147 -9.77 -59.95 16.78
CA ILE A 147 -9.58 -59.08 15.59
C ILE A 147 -9.20 -57.64 16.03
N HIS A 148 -8.02 -57.22 15.56
CA HIS A 148 -7.51 -55.87 15.35
C HIS A 148 -7.19 -54.97 16.55
N THR A 149 -5.92 -55.04 16.97
CA THR A 149 -5.14 -53.85 17.33
C THR A 149 -5.22 -52.83 16.19
N ILE A 150 -6.06 -51.81 16.32
CA ILE A 150 -6.00 -50.62 15.48
C ILE A 150 -4.63 -49.98 15.74
N LYS A 151 -3.69 -50.12 14.79
CA LYS A 151 -2.44 -49.35 14.83
C LYS A 151 -2.85 -47.87 14.90
N LYS A 152 -2.43 -47.17 15.96
CA LYS A 152 -2.61 -45.72 16.06
C LYS A 152 -2.02 -45.09 14.80
N PHE A 153 -2.87 -44.52 13.96
CA PHE A 153 -2.48 -43.83 12.75
C PHE A 153 -1.57 -42.65 13.13
N ARG A 154 -0.34 -42.60 12.61
CA ARG A 154 0.60 -41.50 12.90
C ARG A 154 0.63 -40.53 11.72
N PHE A 155 0.79 -39.25 12.02
CA PHE A 155 0.84 -38.19 11.00
C PHE A 155 1.89 -38.46 9.91
N PHE A 156 3.04 -39.02 10.27
CA PHE A 156 4.12 -39.36 9.33
C PHE A 156 3.88 -40.62 8.51
N ASP A 157 2.84 -41.40 8.81
CA ASP A 157 2.41 -42.51 7.95
C ASP A 157 1.69 -42.00 6.69
N LEU A 158 1.30 -40.71 6.66
CA LEU A 158 0.72 -40.05 5.49
C LEU A 158 1.78 -39.72 4.44
N PRO A 159 1.48 -39.82 3.13
CA PRO A 159 2.33 -39.25 2.09
C PRO A 159 2.59 -37.76 2.28
N PHE A 160 3.79 -37.30 1.96
CA PHE A 160 4.21 -35.90 2.11
C PHE A 160 3.22 -34.90 1.51
N ALA A 161 2.71 -35.17 0.30
CA ALA A 161 1.72 -34.31 -0.35
C ALA A 161 0.42 -34.13 0.46
N ILE A 162 0.00 -35.15 1.22
CA ILE A 162 -1.17 -35.07 2.10
C ILE A 162 -0.82 -34.29 3.37
N ARG A 163 0.35 -34.54 3.97
CA ARG A 163 0.84 -33.77 5.13
C ARG A 163 0.93 -32.27 4.82
N GLN A 164 1.47 -31.92 3.66
CA GLN A 164 1.50 -30.55 3.14
C GLN A 164 0.10 -29.93 3.00
N LYS A 165 -0.87 -30.67 2.46
CA LYS A 165 -2.27 -30.19 2.37
C LYS A 165 -2.88 -29.95 3.75
N ILE A 166 -2.61 -30.81 4.72
CA ILE A 166 -3.07 -30.64 6.11
C ILE A 166 -2.41 -29.41 6.71
N LEU A 167 -1.10 -29.29 6.63
CA LEU A 167 -0.35 -28.14 7.16
C LEU A 167 -0.82 -26.84 6.51
N ARG A 168 -1.12 -26.82 5.21
CA ARG A 168 -1.66 -25.63 4.52
C ARG A 168 -3.05 -25.19 5.01
N ARG A 169 -3.81 -26.10 5.63
CA ARG A 169 -5.07 -25.77 6.31
C ARG A 169 -4.84 -25.27 7.72
N VAL A 170 -3.83 -25.80 8.40
CA VAL A 170 -3.43 -25.37 9.75
C VAL A 170 -2.81 -23.98 9.72
N PHE A 171 -2.02 -23.69 8.68
CA PHE A 171 -1.42 -22.39 8.42
C PHE A 171 -2.19 -21.71 7.28
N PRO A 172 -3.25 -20.95 7.55
CA PRO A 172 -3.89 -20.18 6.50
C PRO A 172 -2.94 -19.12 5.94
N LYS A 173 -3.22 -18.63 4.72
CA LYS A 173 -2.50 -17.49 4.16
C LYS A 173 -2.60 -16.32 5.14
N THR A 174 -1.46 -15.70 5.43
CA THR A 174 -1.35 -14.65 6.43
C THR A 174 -0.37 -13.57 5.98
N THR A 175 -0.37 -12.44 6.66
CA THR A 175 0.62 -11.37 6.47
C THR A 175 1.38 -11.19 7.78
N ALA A 176 2.70 -11.33 7.71
CA ALA A 176 3.58 -11.15 8.86
C ALA A 176 4.39 -9.85 8.68
N ALA A 177 4.13 -8.89 9.56
CA ALA A 177 4.87 -7.64 9.56
C ALA A 177 6.25 -7.81 10.20
N VAL A 178 7.29 -7.37 9.50
CA VAL A 178 8.69 -7.38 9.94
C VAL A 178 9.09 -5.96 10.32
N PHE A 179 9.28 -5.75 11.62
CA PHE A 179 9.65 -4.46 12.21
C PHE A 179 11.06 -4.51 12.82
N LEU A 180 11.62 -3.33 13.12
CA LEU A 180 12.75 -3.19 14.03
C LEU A 180 12.38 -3.72 15.43
N PRO A 181 13.09 -4.70 15.99
CA PRO A 181 13.18 -4.85 17.43
C PRO A 181 13.99 -3.67 17.97
N GLY A 182 13.44 -2.99 18.98
CA GLY A 182 14.25 -2.17 19.86
C GLY A 182 15.39 -3.02 20.44
N LYS A 183 16.61 -2.74 19.98
CA LYS A 183 17.95 -3.06 20.51
C LYS A 183 18.33 -4.47 21.00
N TYR A 184 17.46 -5.39 21.44
CA TYR A 184 17.89 -6.69 22.02
C TYR A 184 16.90 -7.88 21.92
N GLY A 185 16.17 -8.07 20.82
CA GLY A 185 15.22 -9.18 20.71
C GLY A 185 15.06 -9.76 19.31
N ARG A 186 14.67 -11.04 19.22
CA ARG A 186 14.08 -11.65 18.02
C ARG A 186 13.03 -10.69 17.44
N PRO A 187 12.83 -10.64 16.10
CA PRO A 187 11.79 -9.80 15.52
C PRO A 187 10.49 -10.00 16.30
N ARG A 188 9.96 -8.94 16.92
CA ARG A 188 8.60 -8.92 17.49
C ARG A 188 7.59 -8.82 16.35
N SER A 189 7.69 -9.74 15.42
CA SER A 189 6.52 -10.25 14.73
C SER A 189 6.05 -11.36 15.66
N TYR A 190 4.83 -11.30 16.18
CA TYR A 190 4.12 -12.55 16.44
C TYR A 190 3.97 -13.22 15.06
N ILE A 191 5.02 -13.85 14.53
CA ILE A 191 4.81 -14.99 13.65
C ILE A 191 4.20 -15.99 14.63
N PRO A 192 2.89 -16.29 14.56
CA PRO A 192 2.30 -17.26 15.46
C PRO A 192 2.97 -18.60 15.14
N ILE A 193 4.04 -18.89 15.87
CA ILE A 193 4.75 -20.15 15.82
C ILE A 193 3.81 -21.12 16.53
N HIS A 194 2.89 -21.71 15.77
CA HIS A 194 1.98 -22.76 16.20
C HIS A 194 2.72 -23.86 16.98
N ASP A 195 2.12 -24.40 18.04
CA ASP A 195 2.75 -25.41 18.91
C ASP A 195 3.35 -26.62 18.19
N LEU A 196 2.89 -26.92 16.97
CA LEU A 196 3.44 -27.95 16.09
C LEU A 196 4.95 -27.78 15.82
N PHE A 197 5.48 -26.55 15.87
CA PHE A 197 6.91 -26.27 15.68
C PHE A 197 7.80 -26.86 16.79
N TRP A 198 7.24 -27.24 17.94
CA TRP A 198 7.98 -27.78 19.09
C TRP A 198 7.99 -29.31 19.17
N THR A 199 7.32 -30.00 18.24
CA THR A 199 7.12 -31.45 18.30
C THR A 199 8.36 -32.25 17.88
N CYS A 200 8.68 -32.28 16.59
CA CYS A 200 9.86 -32.97 16.06
C CYS A 200 10.51 -32.16 14.92
N ARG A 201 11.80 -32.44 14.64
CA ARG A 201 12.58 -31.69 13.65
C ARG A 201 11.96 -31.73 12.24
N GLN A 202 11.39 -32.86 11.84
CA GLN A 202 10.75 -33.00 10.53
C GLN A 202 9.44 -32.20 10.46
N LEU A 203 8.52 -32.35 11.44
CA LEU A 203 7.27 -31.59 11.44
C LEU A 203 7.52 -30.09 11.48
N ARG A 204 8.50 -29.67 12.28
CA ARG A 204 8.92 -28.27 12.34
C ARG A 204 9.39 -27.75 10.99
N ALA A 205 10.21 -28.52 10.26
CA ALA A 205 10.68 -28.14 8.94
C ALA A 205 9.55 -28.08 7.90
N GLU A 206 8.66 -29.08 7.87
CA GLU A 206 7.48 -29.08 6.98
C GLU A 206 6.52 -27.92 7.29
N ALA A 207 6.26 -27.67 8.57
CA ALA A 207 5.43 -26.57 9.01
C ALA A 207 6.05 -25.21 8.65
N LEU A 208 7.38 -25.06 8.81
CA LEU A 208 8.06 -23.79 8.50
C LEU A 208 8.05 -23.52 7.01
N LEU A 209 8.26 -24.56 6.20
CA LEU A 209 8.16 -24.47 4.74
C LEU A 209 6.78 -23.96 4.34
N VAL A 210 5.73 -24.61 4.83
CA VAL A 210 4.34 -24.24 4.52
C VAL A 210 4.00 -22.84 5.00
N PHE A 211 4.39 -22.51 6.23
CA PHE A 211 4.19 -21.19 6.81
C PHE A 211 4.85 -20.10 5.96
N ILE A 212 6.13 -20.27 5.60
CA ILE A 212 6.87 -19.29 4.78
C ILE A 212 6.23 -19.18 3.38
N GLU A 213 5.81 -20.28 2.77
CA GLU A 213 5.16 -20.26 1.46
C GLU A 213 3.80 -19.53 1.46
N GLN A 214 3.07 -19.59 2.58
CA GLN A 214 1.74 -18.99 2.72
C GLN A 214 1.75 -17.59 3.36
N THR A 215 2.91 -17.12 3.80
CA THR A 215 3.05 -15.83 4.46
C THR A 215 3.52 -14.77 3.46
N ASN A 216 2.79 -13.67 3.39
CA ASN A 216 3.29 -12.43 2.81
C ASN A 216 4.07 -11.67 3.90
N PHE A 217 5.38 -11.49 3.71
CA PHE A 217 6.20 -10.76 4.67
C PHE A 217 6.21 -9.27 4.33
N ALA A 218 5.56 -8.47 5.17
CA ALA A 218 5.47 -7.01 5.02
C ALA A 218 6.61 -6.33 5.78
N ILE A 219 7.54 -5.70 5.09
CA ILE A 219 8.78 -5.16 5.68
C ILE A 219 8.63 -3.66 5.93
N HIS A 220 8.46 -3.30 7.20
CA HIS A 220 8.17 -1.93 7.60
C HIS A 220 9.41 -1.10 7.93
N SER A 221 10.62 -1.66 7.82
CA SER A 221 11.85 -0.97 8.19
C SER A 221 13.07 -1.50 7.46
N PHE A 222 14.02 -0.62 7.15
CA PHE A 222 15.24 -0.97 6.40
C PHE A 222 16.09 -2.07 7.09
N PRO A 223 16.41 -2.00 8.41
CA PRO A 223 17.10 -3.11 9.07
C PRO A 223 16.23 -4.38 9.23
N GLY A 224 14.92 -4.28 8.99
CA GLY A 224 14.04 -5.45 8.92
C GLY A 224 14.42 -6.42 7.80
N ASN A 225 15.01 -5.93 6.70
CA ASN A 225 15.54 -6.78 5.62
C ASN A 225 16.60 -7.75 6.15
N GLU A 226 17.64 -7.21 6.80
CA GLU A 226 18.76 -8.00 7.31
C GLU A 226 18.29 -9.03 8.35
N GLN A 227 17.37 -8.65 9.22
CA GLN A 227 16.82 -9.56 10.23
C GLN A 227 16.00 -10.69 9.62
N LEU A 228 15.18 -10.39 8.62
CA LEU A 228 14.43 -11.41 7.89
C LEU A 228 15.39 -12.37 7.19
N VAL A 229 16.41 -11.84 6.51
CA VAL A 229 17.45 -12.65 5.84
C VAL A 229 18.15 -13.55 6.84
N ASN A 230 18.60 -13.03 7.98
CA ASN A 230 19.31 -13.79 9.00
C ASN A 230 18.42 -14.88 9.59
N TRP A 231 17.15 -14.59 9.87
CA TRP A 231 16.18 -15.58 10.35
C TRP A 231 15.93 -16.68 9.32
N LEU A 232 15.70 -16.32 8.05
CA LEU A 232 15.45 -17.28 6.97
C LEU A 232 16.68 -18.15 6.66
N LYS A 233 17.89 -17.59 6.71
CA LYS A 233 19.15 -18.33 6.56
C LYS A 233 19.39 -19.32 7.70
N ALA A 234 18.93 -19.02 8.92
CA ALA A 234 19.03 -19.92 10.07
C ALA A 234 18.09 -21.14 9.98
N ILE A 235 17.06 -21.08 9.14
CA ILE A 235 16.13 -22.20 8.92
C ILE A 235 16.75 -23.16 7.90
N SER A 236 16.85 -24.44 8.27
CA SER A 236 17.37 -25.50 7.40
C SER A 236 16.29 -26.54 7.09
N PHE A 237 16.08 -26.81 5.80
CA PHE A 237 15.16 -27.84 5.31
C PHE A 237 15.82 -29.19 5.04
N LYS A 238 17.06 -29.40 5.50
CA LYS A 238 17.73 -30.72 5.45
C LYS A 238 16.85 -31.90 5.93
N PRO A 239 16.04 -31.79 7.01
CA PRO A 239 15.20 -32.90 7.47
C PRO A 239 14.13 -33.37 6.47
N VAL A 240 13.81 -32.55 5.46
CA VAL A 240 12.74 -32.81 4.47
C VAL A 240 13.26 -32.81 3.04
N LYS A 241 14.59 -32.82 2.84
CA LYS A 241 15.25 -32.70 1.54
C LYS A 241 14.86 -33.80 0.53
N GLY A 242 14.48 -34.98 1.00
CA GLY A 242 14.02 -36.09 0.15
C GLY A 242 12.57 -35.94 -0.34
N GLU A 243 11.81 -35.02 0.25
CA GLU A 243 10.38 -34.84 0.00
C GLU A 243 10.06 -33.47 -0.64
N VAL A 244 10.96 -32.50 -0.49
CA VAL A 244 10.85 -31.14 -1.02
C VAL A 244 11.68 -30.99 -2.29
N GLY A 245 11.33 -30.02 -3.16
CA GLY A 245 12.08 -29.73 -4.37
C GLY A 245 13.58 -29.50 -4.12
N LYS A 246 14.42 -29.99 -5.05
CA LYS A 246 15.89 -29.94 -4.94
C LYS A 246 16.47 -28.53 -4.77
N ASP A 247 15.69 -27.50 -5.05
CA ASP A 247 16.08 -26.09 -5.02
C ASP A 247 15.84 -25.42 -3.65
N ILE A 248 15.32 -26.15 -2.64
CA ILE A 248 14.93 -25.57 -1.34
C ILE A 248 15.82 -26.10 -0.22
N PHE A 249 16.71 -25.25 0.30
CA PHE A 249 17.66 -25.61 1.36
C PHE A 249 17.44 -24.81 2.64
N THR A 250 17.11 -23.53 2.49
CA THR A 250 16.94 -22.54 3.55
C THR A 250 15.59 -21.87 3.47
N GLY A 251 15.22 -21.12 4.51
CA GLY A 251 14.00 -20.31 4.52
C GLY A 251 13.92 -19.31 3.35
N LEU A 252 15.06 -18.79 2.86
CA LEU A 252 15.10 -17.87 1.72
C LEU A 252 14.62 -18.54 0.45
N ASP A 253 14.96 -19.81 0.28
CA ASP A 253 14.53 -20.61 -0.86
C ASP A 253 13.04 -20.96 -0.79
N ALA A 254 12.39 -20.83 0.37
CA ALA A 254 10.95 -21.07 0.49
C ALA A 254 10.11 -19.79 0.29
N LEU A 255 10.74 -18.61 0.31
CA LEU A 255 10.04 -17.32 0.29
C LEU A 255 9.31 -17.09 -1.03
N ARG A 256 8.00 -16.84 -0.97
CA ARG A 256 7.13 -16.68 -2.16
C ARG A 256 6.59 -15.27 -2.35
N SER A 257 6.38 -14.52 -1.28
CA SER A 257 5.70 -13.23 -1.33
C SER A 257 6.36 -12.23 -0.39
N LEU A 258 6.59 -11.02 -0.90
CA LEU A 258 7.13 -9.89 -0.16
C LEU A 258 6.27 -8.66 -0.37
N GLU A 259 6.11 -7.88 0.69
CA GLU A 259 5.47 -6.57 0.65
C GLU A 259 6.37 -5.53 1.29
N PHE A 260 6.45 -4.36 0.66
CA PHE A 260 7.26 -3.23 1.10
C PHE A 260 6.34 -2.02 1.30
N PRO A 261 5.72 -1.87 2.49
CA PRO A 261 4.79 -0.78 2.79
C PRO A 261 5.36 0.62 2.67
N TYR A 262 6.69 0.73 2.76
CA TYR A 262 7.42 1.99 2.65
C TYR A 262 8.56 1.89 1.64
N PHE A 263 8.40 1.13 0.56
CA PHE A 263 9.43 0.93 -0.47
C PHE A 263 10.06 2.26 -0.94
N SER A 264 9.19 3.25 -1.14
CA SER A 264 9.54 4.61 -1.55
C SER A 264 10.37 5.41 -0.52
N ARG A 265 10.49 4.96 0.73
CA ARG A 265 11.33 5.60 1.76
C ARG A 265 12.79 5.16 1.71
N PHE A 266 13.21 4.42 0.67
CA PHE A 266 14.62 4.19 0.40
C PHE A 266 15.35 5.55 0.30
N PRO A 267 16.33 5.84 1.18
CA PRO A 267 16.91 7.17 1.30
C PRO A 267 17.98 7.39 0.21
N HIS A 268 17.55 7.31 -1.04
CA HIS A 268 18.37 7.41 -2.24
C HIS A 268 19.20 8.70 -2.31
N ALA A 269 18.72 9.80 -1.70
CA ALA A 269 19.46 11.06 -1.62
C ALA A 269 20.65 11.03 -0.64
N ARG A 270 20.70 10.05 0.27
CA ARG A 270 21.78 9.90 1.27
C ARG A 270 22.84 8.88 0.84
N PHE A 271 22.58 8.14 -0.23
CA PHE A 271 23.44 7.09 -0.72
C PHE A 271 24.02 7.46 -2.08
N ASP A 272 25.21 6.95 -2.37
CA ASP A 272 25.82 7.15 -3.68
C ASP A 272 25.07 6.38 -4.79
N ASP A 273 25.45 6.64 -6.04
CA ASP A 273 24.85 5.97 -7.19
C ASP A 273 25.15 4.47 -7.29
N THR A 274 26.14 4.00 -6.52
CA THR A 274 26.54 2.59 -6.48
C THR A 274 25.85 1.79 -5.38
N THR A 275 25.28 2.47 -4.39
CA THR A 275 24.66 1.81 -3.24
C THR A 275 23.38 1.13 -3.70
N PRO A 276 23.28 -0.20 -3.51
CA PRO A 276 22.12 -0.96 -3.94
C PRO A 276 20.92 -0.69 -3.03
N ASN A 277 19.72 -0.78 -3.60
CA ASN A 277 18.50 -0.76 -2.82
C ASN A 277 18.35 -2.09 -2.05
N SER A 278 18.37 -2.03 -0.72
CA SER A 278 18.30 -3.21 0.15
C SER A 278 17.04 -4.06 -0.08
N ASP A 279 15.92 -3.44 -0.43
CA ASP A 279 14.65 -4.13 -0.68
C ASP A 279 14.79 -4.97 -1.95
N VAL A 280 15.36 -4.38 -3.01
CA VAL A 280 15.66 -5.08 -4.27
C VAL A 280 16.71 -6.18 -4.06
N GLN A 281 17.71 -5.95 -3.20
CA GLN A 281 18.69 -6.97 -2.85
C GLN A 281 18.05 -8.17 -2.13
N LEU A 282 17.14 -7.93 -1.19
CA LEU A 282 16.39 -8.99 -0.53
C LEU A 282 15.58 -9.80 -1.56
N MET A 283 14.87 -9.12 -2.47
CA MET A 283 14.13 -9.81 -3.53
C MET A 283 15.05 -10.72 -4.35
N SER A 284 16.25 -10.25 -4.70
CA SER A 284 17.22 -11.02 -5.49
C SER A 284 17.80 -12.23 -4.76
N GLN A 285 17.81 -12.22 -3.43
CA GLN A 285 18.25 -13.34 -2.59
C GLN A 285 17.17 -14.44 -2.44
N ALA A 286 15.95 -14.20 -2.90
CA ALA A 286 14.84 -15.14 -2.81
C ALA A 286 14.55 -15.79 -4.18
N PRO A 287 15.19 -16.93 -4.53
CA PRO A 287 15.12 -17.52 -5.87
C PRO A 287 13.72 -18.03 -6.24
N GLN A 288 12.88 -18.24 -5.23
CA GLN A 288 11.53 -18.79 -5.34
C GLN A 288 10.42 -17.73 -5.24
N LEU A 289 10.78 -16.46 -5.18
CA LEU A 289 9.87 -15.32 -5.06
C LEU A 289 8.93 -15.24 -6.27
N GLN A 290 7.62 -15.14 -6.00
CA GLN A 290 6.55 -15.15 -6.99
C GLN A 290 5.76 -13.84 -7.00
N GLU A 291 5.65 -13.16 -5.86
CA GLU A 291 4.87 -11.93 -5.74
C GLU A 291 5.65 -10.86 -4.96
N VAL A 292 5.63 -9.63 -5.47
CA VAL A 292 6.18 -8.47 -4.78
C VAL A 292 5.18 -7.33 -4.79
N ARG A 293 4.95 -6.70 -3.64
CA ARG A 293 4.10 -5.52 -3.49
C ARG A 293 4.93 -4.33 -3.07
N LEU A 294 4.87 -3.25 -3.85
CA LEU A 294 5.66 -2.03 -3.65
C LEU A 294 4.71 -0.86 -3.39
N ASN A 295 4.77 -0.30 -2.19
CA ASN A 295 3.93 0.83 -1.81
C ASN A 295 4.73 2.16 -1.92
N TRP A 296 4.16 3.10 -2.65
CA TRP A 296 4.75 4.38 -3.00
C TRP A 296 4.00 5.52 -2.33
N VAL A 297 4.72 6.38 -1.63
CA VAL A 297 4.18 7.61 -1.07
C VAL A 297 4.24 8.74 -2.10
N TRP A 298 3.28 9.66 -2.02
CA TRP A 298 3.13 10.78 -2.95
C TRP A 298 4.41 11.62 -3.12
N SER A 299 5.03 12.00 -2.01
CA SER A 299 6.20 12.87 -1.97
C SER A 299 7.42 12.31 -2.71
N GLU A 300 7.46 11.00 -2.94
CA GLU A 300 8.57 10.32 -3.59
C GLU A 300 8.36 10.18 -5.10
N LEU A 301 7.13 10.38 -5.58
CA LEU A 301 6.77 10.36 -6.99
C LEU A 301 6.82 11.74 -7.65
N THR A 302 7.09 12.81 -6.90
CA THR A 302 7.12 14.20 -7.36
C THR A 302 8.45 14.89 -7.01
N TYR A 303 8.88 15.88 -7.79
CA TYR A 303 10.09 16.66 -7.50
C TYR A 303 9.89 17.68 -6.37
N ARG A 304 8.65 18.14 -6.20
CA ARG A 304 8.27 19.09 -5.15
C ARG A 304 7.03 18.54 -4.43
N PRO A 305 7.06 18.42 -3.11
CA PRO A 305 5.90 17.99 -2.34
C PRO A 305 4.84 19.10 -2.18
N ASN A 306 4.79 20.09 -3.09
CA ASN A 306 3.78 21.14 -3.07
C ASN A 306 2.57 20.69 -3.90
N PRO A 307 1.37 20.56 -3.30
CA PRO A 307 0.16 20.11 -4.00
C PRO A 307 -0.31 21.02 -5.14
N TYR A 308 0.21 22.26 -5.23
CA TYR A 308 -0.21 23.23 -6.25
C TYR A 308 0.74 23.35 -7.45
N ASP A 309 1.94 22.76 -7.39
CA ASP A 309 2.98 22.82 -8.43
C ASP A 309 3.66 21.45 -8.56
N GLU A 310 2.83 20.45 -8.85
CA GLU A 310 3.24 19.07 -8.91
C GLU A 310 3.97 18.77 -10.22
N ILE A 311 5.27 18.49 -10.12
CA ILE A 311 6.05 17.96 -11.23
C ILE A 311 6.33 16.49 -10.92
N PRO A 312 5.60 15.54 -11.54
CA PRO A 312 5.84 14.13 -11.32
C PRO A 312 7.21 13.73 -11.87
N LYS A 313 7.86 12.77 -11.21
CA LYS A 313 9.13 12.21 -11.68
C LYS A 313 8.88 11.33 -12.90
N ASP A 314 9.77 11.45 -13.88
CA ASP A 314 9.80 10.55 -15.02
C ASP A 314 10.33 9.16 -14.63
N LEU A 315 10.15 8.20 -15.56
CA LEU A 315 10.62 6.83 -15.40
C LEU A 315 12.13 6.74 -15.13
N SER A 316 12.95 7.53 -15.83
CA SER A 316 14.41 7.45 -15.73
C SER A 316 14.89 7.83 -14.32
N THR A 317 14.24 8.83 -13.74
CA THR A 317 14.50 9.35 -12.41
C THR A 317 14.10 8.33 -11.36
N LEU A 318 12.88 7.77 -11.44
CA LEU A 318 12.42 6.74 -10.50
C LEU A 318 13.28 5.48 -10.56
N ARG A 319 13.57 4.99 -11.78
CA ARG A 319 14.40 3.79 -11.99
C ARG A 319 15.79 3.97 -11.39
N ARG A 320 16.43 5.12 -11.65
CA ARG A 320 17.74 5.46 -11.12
C ARG A 320 17.70 5.59 -9.60
N GLN A 321 16.86 6.47 -9.04
CA GLN A 321 16.80 6.75 -7.60
C GLN A 321 16.54 5.48 -6.77
N PHE A 322 15.63 4.62 -7.23
CA PHE A 322 15.23 3.42 -6.47
C PHE A 322 15.97 2.14 -6.88
N ARG A 323 16.93 2.23 -7.81
CA ARG A 323 17.79 1.11 -8.28
C ARG A 323 16.98 -0.12 -8.70
N LEU A 324 15.94 0.10 -9.52
CA LEU A 324 14.90 -0.90 -9.79
C LEU A 324 15.31 -2.01 -10.77
N ASP A 325 16.46 -1.87 -11.43
CA ASP A 325 16.90 -2.79 -12.48
C ASP A 325 16.97 -4.26 -12.03
N GLY A 326 17.34 -4.50 -10.77
CA GLY A 326 17.42 -5.83 -10.19
C GLY A 326 16.09 -6.59 -10.19
N ILE A 327 14.95 -5.88 -10.17
CA ILE A 327 13.61 -6.50 -10.18
C ILE A 327 13.37 -7.29 -11.46
N LEU A 328 13.91 -6.83 -12.60
CA LEU A 328 13.77 -7.54 -13.88
C LEU A 328 14.60 -8.85 -13.93
N GLY A 329 15.49 -9.06 -12.97
CA GLY A 329 16.28 -10.29 -12.81
C GLY A 329 15.55 -11.42 -12.07
N LEU A 330 14.38 -11.16 -11.51
CA LEU A 330 13.64 -12.11 -10.66
C LEU A 330 12.93 -13.19 -11.52
N ARG A 331 13.58 -14.35 -11.68
CA ARG A 331 13.19 -15.38 -12.68
C ARG A 331 11.85 -16.09 -12.44
N ARG A 332 11.40 -16.22 -11.19
CA ARG A 332 10.17 -16.93 -10.81
C ARG A 332 9.02 -16.00 -10.44
N LEU A 333 9.21 -14.70 -10.64
CA LEU A 333 8.21 -13.69 -10.36
C LEU A 333 7.02 -13.90 -11.30
N LYS A 334 5.83 -13.81 -10.75
CA LYS A 334 4.54 -13.95 -11.46
C LYS A 334 3.73 -12.67 -11.37
N LYS A 335 3.87 -11.92 -10.28
CA LYS A 335 3.08 -10.73 -10.01
C LYS A 335 3.91 -9.64 -9.35
N VAL A 336 3.76 -8.41 -9.84
CA VAL A 336 4.23 -7.18 -9.19
C VAL A 336 3.03 -6.28 -8.97
N VAL A 337 2.84 -5.84 -7.73
CA VAL A 337 1.79 -4.87 -7.39
C VAL A 337 2.46 -3.56 -7.07
N LEU A 338 2.15 -2.50 -7.82
CA LEU A 338 2.55 -1.14 -7.51
C LEU A 338 1.35 -0.41 -6.93
N ARG A 339 1.46 -0.01 -5.67
CA ARG A 339 0.41 0.73 -4.97
C ARG A 339 0.87 2.14 -4.72
N GLY A 340 0.04 3.12 -5.03
CA GLY A 340 0.34 4.52 -4.75
C GLY A 340 -0.48 5.47 -5.60
N PRO A 341 -0.15 6.77 -5.55
CA PRO A 341 -0.79 7.76 -6.39
C PRO A 341 -0.51 7.55 -7.88
N VAL A 342 -1.53 7.78 -8.70
CA VAL A 342 -1.48 7.57 -10.14
C VAL A 342 -1.84 8.85 -10.87
N PHE A 343 -0.88 9.40 -11.60
CA PHE A 343 -1.06 10.59 -12.45
C PHE A 343 -1.88 10.27 -13.71
N VAL A 344 -2.45 11.32 -14.32
CA VAL A 344 -3.23 11.18 -15.56
C VAL A 344 -2.32 10.72 -16.70
N GLU A 345 -1.17 11.35 -16.85
CA GLU A 345 -0.21 11.08 -17.92
C GLU A 345 0.45 9.70 -17.75
N GLU A 346 0.63 8.99 -18.87
CA GLU A 346 1.14 7.62 -18.88
C GLU A 346 2.67 7.51 -18.87
N THR A 347 3.37 8.60 -19.14
CA THR A 347 4.83 8.68 -19.31
C THR A 347 5.57 8.99 -18.01
N ILE A 348 4.83 9.28 -16.93
CA ILE A 348 5.37 9.66 -15.61
C ILE A 348 4.83 8.77 -14.48
N GLY A 349 5.49 8.82 -13.32
CA GLY A 349 5.07 8.15 -12.10
C GLY A 349 4.92 6.63 -12.22
N LEU A 350 3.92 6.08 -11.51
CA LEU A 350 3.70 4.63 -11.44
C LEU A 350 3.22 4.00 -12.75
N LYS A 351 2.47 4.72 -13.58
CA LYS A 351 2.04 4.21 -14.89
C LYS A 351 3.23 3.94 -15.80
N ALA A 352 4.17 4.87 -15.87
CA ALA A 352 5.39 4.70 -16.64
C ALA A 352 6.24 3.54 -16.12
N LEU A 353 6.32 3.42 -14.78
CA LEU A 353 7.05 2.34 -14.14
C LEU A 353 6.42 0.96 -14.42
N ALA A 354 5.11 0.84 -14.35
CA ALA A 354 4.41 -0.40 -14.70
C ALA A 354 4.68 -0.81 -16.15
N LYS A 355 4.50 0.12 -17.10
CA LYS A 355 4.78 -0.13 -18.52
C LYS A 355 6.23 -0.54 -18.77
N TRP A 356 7.18 0.06 -18.04
CA TRP A 356 8.58 -0.33 -18.11
C TRP A 356 8.81 -1.75 -17.59
N MET A 357 8.21 -2.12 -16.45
CA MET A 357 8.31 -3.47 -15.91
C MET A 357 7.72 -4.51 -16.87
N GLU A 358 6.51 -4.28 -17.38
CA GLU A 358 5.85 -5.17 -18.34
C GLU A 358 6.72 -5.40 -19.59
N LYS A 359 7.21 -4.33 -20.21
CA LYS A 359 8.11 -4.42 -21.37
C LYS A 359 9.42 -5.13 -21.01
N GLY A 360 9.98 -4.82 -19.84
CA GLY A 360 11.24 -5.39 -19.35
C GLY A 360 11.15 -6.90 -19.08
N PHE A 361 10.05 -7.37 -18.50
CA PHE A 361 9.78 -8.78 -18.29
C PHE A 361 9.48 -9.51 -19.60
N LYS A 362 8.66 -8.92 -20.48
CA LYS A 362 8.35 -9.46 -21.81
C LYS A 362 9.61 -9.63 -22.66
N ALA A 363 10.51 -8.65 -22.66
CA ALA A 363 11.79 -8.71 -23.37
C ALA A 363 12.71 -9.84 -22.87
N ARG A 364 12.51 -10.31 -21.62
CA ARG A 364 13.24 -11.43 -21.02
C ARG A 364 12.49 -12.77 -21.13
N GLY A 365 11.38 -12.81 -21.86
CA GLY A 365 10.54 -14.00 -22.00
C GLY A 365 9.79 -14.40 -20.72
N GLN A 366 9.62 -13.47 -19.77
CA GLN A 366 8.89 -13.71 -18.52
C GLN A 366 7.46 -13.20 -18.63
N VAL A 367 6.50 -14.01 -18.15
CA VAL A 367 5.09 -13.64 -18.05
C VAL A 367 4.83 -13.19 -16.61
N VAL A 368 4.87 -11.88 -16.39
CA VAL A 368 4.65 -11.25 -15.08
C VAL A 368 3.47 -10.29 -15.19
N GLU A 369 2.47 -10.50 -14.34
CA GLU A 369 1.35 -9.58 -14.15
C GLU A 369 1.84 -8.35 -13.38
N VAL A 370 1.67 -7.16 -13.95
CA VAL A 370 1.98 -5.90 -13.26
C VAL A 370 0.67 -5.18 -12.96
N GLU A 371 0.30 -5.14 -11.69
CA GLU A 371 -0.95 -4.54 -11.22
C GLU A 371 -0.68 -3.14 -10.65
N LEU A 372 -1.48 -2.16 -11.07
CA LEU A 372 -1.50 -0.81 -10.52
C LEU A 372 -2.70 -0.64 -9.58
N ILE A 373 -2.43 -0.38 -8.31
CA ILE A 373 -3.47 -0.07 -7.31
C ILE A 373 -3.38 1.42 -6.97
N LYS A 374 -4.37 2.20 -7.43
CA LYS A 374 -4.48 3.63 -7.12
C LYS A 374 -4.83 3.81 -5.64
N THR A 375 -4.06 4.63 -4.94
CA THR A 375 -4.43 5.17 -3.62
C THR A 375 -4.68 6.67 -3.73
N PHE A 376 -5.68 7.15 -3.01
CA PHE A 376 -6.02 8.57 -2.92
C PHE A 376 -5.09 9.29 -1.95
#